data_AF-A0A0S7Z710-F1
#
_entry.id   AF-A0A0S7Z710-F1
#
_cell.length_a   1.000
_cell.length_b   1.000
_cell.length_c   1.000
_cell.angle_alpha   90.00
_cell.angle_beta   90.00
_cell.angle_gamma   90.00
#
_symmetry.space_group_name_H-M   'P 1'
#
loop_
_entity.id
_entity.type
_entity.pdbx_description
1 polymer ?
#
loop_
_entity_poly.entity_id
_entity_poly.type
_entity_poly.pdbx_seq_one_letter_code
_entity_poly.pdbx_strand_id
1 'polypeptide(L)'
;MKLDWRGEITSVQPRFRLLRSFNERHHNYLGFALRVLGTIDGEDREAWVGVGPAAHEKHHFEVGQRVRGRAQPVADPRADTADYYKVAGMVVEAGAGSSTSDFPPWHGVAPAIEVYRARGHRRLAARTWASTACSSCIWGARMPVEMIVDHWNPDQKRYRFETFCYGPKSCGLYRPGPTRKVPGRRGMTYEEEDRVDEEETAHRGADE
;
A
#
# COMPACT_ATOMS: atom_id res chain seq x y z
N MET A 1 21.22 -10.15 5.23
CA MET A 1 20.80 -11.28 6.10
C MET A 1 19.28 -11.31 6.16
N LYS A 2 18.65 -12.49 6.19
CA LYS A 2 17.20 -12.62 6.41
C LYS A 2 16.96 -13.01 7.86
N LEU A 3 15.89 -12.49 8.44
CA LEU A 3 15.42 -12.75 9.80
C LEU A 3 14.19 -13.65 9.75
N ASP A 4 14.07 -14.54 10.72
CA ASP A 4 12.85 -15.33 10.92
C ASP A 4 11.74 -14.44 11.49
N TRP A 5 10.52 -14.68 11.04
CA TRP A 5 9.35 -13.97 11.53
C TRP A 5 8.11 -14.86 11.54
N ARG A 6 7.18 -14.55 12.45
CA ARG A 6 5.89 -15.21 12.57
C ARG A 6 4.88 -14.24 13.18
N GLY A 7 3.64 -14.27 12.72
CA GLY A 7 2.58 -13.51 13.38
C GLY A 7 1.23 -13.63 12.70
N GLU A 8 0.26 -12.89 13.21
CA GLU A 8 -1.08 -12.77 12.67
C GLU A 8 -1.18 -11.54 11.75
N ILE A 9 -1.81 -11.71 10.59
CA ILE A 9 -2.07 -10.60 9.65
C ILE A 9 -3.18 -9.71 10.21
N THR A 10 -2.89 -8.42 10.39
CA THR A 10 -3.85 -7.39 10.84
C THR A 10 -4.20 -6.38 9.75
N SER A 11 -3.56 -6.47 8.57
CA SER A 11 -3.88 -5.68 7.37
C SER A 11 -3.24 -6.30 6.13
N VAL A 12 -3.92 -6.21 4.99
CA VAL A 12 -3.39 -6.57 3.66
C VAL A 12 -3.63 -5.39 2.72
N GLN A 13 -2.58 -4.67 2.32
CA GLN A 13 -2.69 -3.49 1.45
C GLN A 13 -1.93 -3.68 0.14
N PRO A 14 -2.37 -3.10 -0.99
CA PRO A 14 -1.62 -3.15 -2.24
C PRO A 14 -0.29 -2.41 -2.08
N ARG A 15 0.82 -3.04 -2.43
CA ARG A 15 2.17 -2.45 -2.33
C ARG A 15 2.65 -1.99 -3.69
N PHE A 16 2.92 -0.70 -3.79
CA PHE A 16 3.45 -0.08 -5.00
C PHE A 16 4.37 1.09 -4.66
N ARG A 17 5.17 1.53 -5.63
CA ARG A 17 5.89 2.80 -5.58
C ARG A 17 5.32 3.74 -6.62
N LEU A 18 5.07 4.98 -6.22
CA LEU A 18 4.69 6.04 -7.14
C LEU A 18 5.92 6.86 -7.50
N LEU A 19 6.25 6.92 -8.79
CA LEU A 19 7.28 7.81 -9.32
C LEU A 19 6.59 9.06 -9.87
N ARG A 20 7.14 10.23 -9.55
CA ARG A 20 6.66 11.52 -10.01
C ARG A 20 7.80 12.31 -10.61
N SER A 21 7.52 12.94 -11.74
CA SER A 21 8.40 13.91 -12.39
C SER A 21 7.52 15.05 -12.86
N PHE A 22 7.42 16.11 -12.05
CA PHE A 22 6.48 17.22 -12.29
C PHE A 22 5.02 16.74 -12.46
N ASN A 23 4.42 16.87 -13.65
CA ASN A 23 3.06 16.40 -13.95
C ASN A 23 3.00 14.91 -14.36
N GLU A 24 4.14 14.25 -14.58
CA GLU A 24 4.19 12.84 -14.92
C GLU A 24 4.05 11.95 -13.69
N ARG A 25 3.40 10.79 -13.88
CA ARG A 25 3.21 9.78 -12.85
C ARG A 25 3.41 8.38 -13.42
N HIS A 26 4.07 7.52 -12.64
CA HIS A 26 4.23 6.12 -12.97
C HIS A 26 4.10 5.25 -11.72
N HIS A 27 3.22 4.24 -11.77
CA HIS A 27 3.04 3.29 -10.69
C HIS A 27 3.82 2.01 -10.95
N ASN A 28 4.65 1.61 -10.00
CA ASN A 28 5.31 0.32 -9.99
C ASN A 28 4.64 -0.58 -8.93
N TYR A 29 3.76 -1.48 -9.36
CA TYR A 29 3.05 -2.41 -8.49
C TYR A 29 3.94 -3.60 -8.14
N LEU A 30 4.22 -3.78 -6.84
CA LEU A 30 5.20 -4.75 -6.33
C LEU A 30 4.56 -5.97 -5.66
N GLY A 31 3.24 -5.93 -5.38
CA GLY A 31 2.51 -6.99 -4.68
C GLY A 31 1.72 -6.42 -3.50
N PHE A 32 1.93 -6.96 -2.30
CA PHE A 32 1.16 -6.62 -1.11
C PHE A 32 2.06 -6.29 0.07
N ALA A 33 1.56 -5.46 0.99
CA ALA A 33 2.15 -5.17 2.28
C ALA A 33 1.23 -5.78 3.35
N LEU A 34 1.75 -6.73 4.10
CA LEU A 34 1.05 -7.39 5.19
C LEU A 34 1.46 -6.71 6.50
N ARG A 35 0.51 -6.15 7.25
CA ARG A 35 0.79 -5.76 8.64
C ARG A 35 0.65 -7.00 9.49
N VAL A 36 1.69 -7.31 10.25
CA VAL A 36 1.78 -8.53 11.04
C VAL A 36 2.04 -8.16 12.49
N LEU A 37 1.24 -8.71 13.40
CA LEU A 37 1.48 -8.68 14.83
C LEU A 37 2.08 -10.02 15.27
N GLY A 38 3.31 -10.01 15.75
CA GLY A 38 4.00 -11.23 16.17
C GLY A 38 5.47 -11.00 16.47
N THR A 39 6.34 -11.94 16.10
CA THR A 39 7.78 -11.87 16.37
C THR A 39 8.59 -11.64 15.10
N ILE A 40 9.62 -10.79 15.20
CA ILE A 40 10.71 -10.68 14.23
C ILE A 40 12.02 -10.96 14.97
N ASP A 41 12.79 -11.96 14.55
CA ASP A 41 14.05 -12.37 15.19
C ASP A 41 13.93 -12.61 16.72
N GLY A 42 12.78 -13.15 17.14
CA GLY A 42 12.47 -13.42 18.55
C GLY A 42 11.90 -12.25 19.34
N GLU A 43 11.81 -11.05 18.76
CA GLU A 43 11.25 -9.88 19.44
C GLU A 43 9.79 -9.63 19.03
N ASP A 44 8.91 -9.48 20.02
CA ASP A 44 7.51 -9.11 19.80
C ASP A 44 7.40 -7.68 19.26
N ARG A 45 6.80 -7.54 18.08
CA ARG A 45 6.54 -6.25 17.44
C ARG A 45 5.46 -6.34 16.36
N GLU A 46 4.91 -5.18 16.02
CA GLU A 46 4.19 -5.00 14.76
C GLU A 46 5.20 -4.66 13.65
N ALA A 47 5.01 -5.24 12.46
CA ALA A 47 5.82 -4.93 11.29
C ALA A 47 5.04 -5.08 9.99
N TRP A 48 5.44 -4.33 8.97
CA TRP A 48 4.97 -4.50 7.60
C TRP A 48 5.91 -5.41 6.81
N VAL A 49 5.36 -6.48 6.23
CA VAL A 49 6.08 -7.46 5.41
C VAL A 49 5.59 -7.39 3.96
N GLY A 50 6.50 -7.02 3.05
CA GLY A 50 6.26 -6.94 1.62
C GLY A 50 6.35 -8.31 0.95
N VAL A 51 5.27 -8.71 0.29
CA VAL A 51 5.15 -9.97 -0.47
C VAL A 51 4.83 -9.70 -1.94
N GLY A 52 5.28 -10.58 -2.83
CA GLY A 52 5.02 -10.46 -4.27
C GLY A 52 3.63 -10.99 -4.67
N PRO A 53 3.15 -10.68 -5.90
CA PRO A 53 1.85 -11.13 -6.38
C PRO A 53 1.69 -12.66 -6.35
N ALA A 54 2.70 -13.41 -6.80
CA ALA A 54 2.66 -14.87 -6.82
C ALA A 54 2.55 -15.50 -5.41
N ALA A 55 3.09 -14.85 -4.37
CA ALA A 55 2.91 -15.31 -3.00
C ALA A 55 1.46 -15.12 -2.54
N HIS A 56 0.85 -13.99 -2.90
CA HIS A 56 -0.55 -13.72 -2.60
C HIS A 56 -1.51 -14.63 -3.38
N GLU A 57 -1.24 -14.87 -4.66
CA GLU A 57 -2.00 -15.82 -5.48
C GLU A 57 -1.99 -17.23 -4.88
N LYS A 58 -0.85 -17.66 -4.33
CA LYS A 58 -0.72 -18.98 -3.71
C LYS A 58 -1.41 -19.09 -2.35
N HIS A 59 -1.37 -18.02 -1.55
CA HIS A 59 -1.71 -18.08 -0.12
C HIS A 59 -3.01 -17.36 0.23
N HIS A 60 -3.55 -16.55 -0.68
CA HIS A 60 -4.76 -15.75 -0.50
C HIS A 60 -4.75 -14.98 0.83
N PHE A 61 -3.80 -14.04 0.96
CA PHE A 61 -3.59 -13.36 2.23
C PHE A 61 -4.83 -12.56 2.66
N GLU A 62 -5.23 -12.75 3.91
CA GLU A 62 -6.32 -12.02 4.55
C GLU A 62 -6.04 -11.82 6.05
N VAL A 63 -6.78 -10.89 6.65
CA VAL A 63 -6.71 -10.60 8.09
C VAL A 63 -7.09 -11.84 8.91
N GLY A 64 -6.40 -12.06 10.03
CA GLY A 64 -6.59 -13.19 10.94
C GLY A 64 -5.73 -14.42 10.61
N GLN A 65 -5.20 -14.52 9.39
CA GLN A 65 -4.28 -15.62 9.05
C GLN A 65 -2.97 -15.50 9.85
N ARG A 66 -2.50 -16.63 10.37
CA ARG A 66 -1.15 -16.74 10.94
C ARG A 66 -0.16 -17.19 9.87
N VAL A 67 0.91 -16.44 9.74
CA VAL A 67 1.94 -16.65 8.72
C VAL A 67 3.32 -16.64 9.35
N ARG A 68 4.25 -17.35 8.71
CA ARG A 68 5.68 -17.31 9.07
C ARG A 68 6.57 -17.41 7.85
N GLY A 69 7.82 -16.98 8.01
CA GLY A 69 8.85 -17.15 7.00
C GLY A 69 10.14 -16.44 7.37
N ARG A 70 10.95 -16.16 6.36
CA ARG A 70 12.17 -15.37 6.49
C ARG A 70 12.11 -14.13 5.60
N ALA A 71 12.48 -12.96 6.11
CA ALA A 71 12.45 -11.71 5.36
C ALA A 71 13.72 -10.89 5.59
N GLN A 72 14.07 -10.04 4.63
CA GLN A 72 15.18 -9.11 4.75
C GLN A 72 14.66 -7.72 5.17
N PRO A 73 15.37 -6.94 6.00
CA PRO A 73 15.02 -5.53 6.20
C PRO A 73 15.09 -4.74 4.89
N VAL A 74 14.16 -3.81 4.70
CA VAL A 74 14.25 -2.84 3.59
C VAL A 74 15.46 -1.94 3.79
N ALA A 75 16.24 -1.72 2.73
CA ALA A 75 17.50 -0.99 2.81
C ALA A 75 17.33 0.53 2.97
N ASP A 76 16.35 1.12 2.28
CA ASP A 76 15.97 2.53 2.44
C ASP A 76 14.49 2.59 2.83
N PRO A 77 14.18 2.89 4.11
CA PRO A 77 12.81 3.01 4.61
C PRO A 77 11.98 4.09 3.91
N ARG A 78 12.59 5.00 3.14
CA ARG A 78 11.86 6.01 2.35
C ARG A 78 11.34 5.46 1.02
N ALA A 79 11.87 4.34 0.58
CA ALA A 79 11.62 3.75 -0.73
C ALA A 79 10.59 2.62 -0.70
N ASP A 80 10.10 2.24 0.49
CA ASP A 80 9.11 1.19 0.69
C ASP A 80 8.23 1.45 1.92
N THR A 81 7.00 0.94 1.89
CA THR A 81 6.13 0.92 3.08
C THR A 81 6.41 -0.28 3.97
N ALA A 82 6.94 -1.37 3.40
CA ALA A 82 7.30 -2.52 4.18
C ALA A 82 8.58 -2.28 4.98
N ASP A 83 8.61 -2.76 6.23
CA ASP A 83 9.81 -2.83 7.04
C ASP A 83 10.72 -3.96 6.56
N TYR A 84 10.10 -5.06 6.10
CA TYR A 84 10.77 -6.26 5.60
C TYR A 84 10.25 -6.69 4.24
N TYR A 85 11.11 -7.26 3.39
CA TYR A 85 10.80 -7.70 2.03
C TYR A 85 11.60 -8.94 1.63
N LYS A 86 11.49 -9.36 0.36
CA LYS A 86 12.20 -10.55 -0.17
C LYS A 86 11.94 -11.80 0.66
N VAL A 87 10.66 -12.03 0.98
CA VAL A 87 10.23 -13.17 1.80
C VAL A 87 10.63 -14.50 1.16
N ALA A 88 11.06 -15.46 1.97
CA ALA A 88 11.32 -16.84 1.58
C ALA A 88 10.77 -17.82 2.62
N GLY A 89 10.40 -19.02 2.16
CA GLY A 89 9.86 -20.06 3.03
C GLY A 89 8.54 -19.67 3.69
N MET A 90 7.70 -18.90 2.98
CA MET A 90 6.40 -18.47 3.49
C MET A 90 5.49 -19.70 3.74
N VAL A 91 4.90 -19.75 4.93
CA VAL A 91 3.93 -20.77 5.33
C VAL A 91 2.75 -20.07 6.00
N VAL A 92 1.54 -20.40 5.57
CA VAL A 92 0.29 -20.09 6.28
C VAL A 92 0.02 -21.24 7.25
N GLU A 93 -0.09 -20.94 8.54
CA GLU A 93 -0.34 -21.95 9.57
C GLU A 93 -1.82 -22.35 9.59
N ALA A 94 -2.11 -23.61 9.90
CA ALA A 94 -3.48 -24.11 9.98
C ALA A 94 -4.25 -23.37 11.10
N GLY A 95 -5.29 -22.62 10.74
CA GLY A 95 -6.06 -21.77 11.66
C GLY A 95 -6.82 -20.67 10.91
N ALA A 96 -7.93 -20.20 11.50
CA ALA A 96 -8.98 -19.46 10.82
C ALA A 96 -8.51 -18.22 10.05
N GLY A 97 -8.59 -18.28 8.72
CA GLY A 97 -8.91 -17.09 7.93
C GLY A 97 -10.40 -16.78 8.13
N SER A 98 -10.75 -15.56 8.53
CA SER A 98 -12.17 -15.19 8.70
C SER A 98 -12.38 -13.69 8.90
N SER A 99 -12.95 -13.05 7.89
CA SER A 99 -14.33 -12.52 7.90
C SER A 99 -14.42 -11.52 6.74
N THR A 100 -15.15 -11.91 5.69
CA THR A 100 -15.49 -10.98 4.62
C THR A 100 -16.47 -9.96 5.19
N SER A 101 -16.18 -8.67 5.03
CA SER A 101 -17.09 -7.61 5.43
C SER A 101 -17.76 -7.00 4.21
N ASP A 102 -19.09 -6.96 4.21
CA ASP A 102 -19.88 -6.25 3.19
C ASP A 102 -19.83 -4.72 3.36
N PHE A 103 -19.31 -4.26 4.50
CA PHE A 103 -19.23 -2.84 4.86
C PHE A 103 -17.78 -2.40 5.12
N PRO A 104 -17.45 -1.11 4.93
CA PRO A 104 -16.13 -0.61 5.29
C PRO A 104 -15.86 -0.70 6.81
N PRO A 105 -14.65 -1.08 7.24
CA PRO A 105 -13.51 -1.45 6.42
C PRO A 105 -13.70 -2.82 5.76
N TRP A 106 -13.46 -2.90 4.45
CA TRP A 106 -13.51 -4.16 3.73
C TRP A 106 -12.33 -5.05 4.16
N HIS A 107 -12.69 -6.22 4.68
CA HIS A 107 -11.80 -7.33 5.02
C HIS A 107 -12.17 -8.55 4.17
N GLY A 108 -11.24 -9.49 4.05
CA GLY A 108 -11.31 -10.67 3.18
C GLY A 108 -10.01 -10.83 2.38
N VAL A 109 -10.02 -11.75 1.42
CA VAL A 109 -8.90 -11.94 0.49
C VAL A 109 -8.75 -10.70 -0.39
N ALA A 110 -7.61 -10.03 -0.31
CA ALA A 110 -7.31 -8.92 -1.20
C ALA A 110 -7.37 -9.37 -2.67
N PRO A 111 -7.94 -8.59 -3.60
CA PRO A 111 -7.95 -8.97 -5.02
C PRO A 111 -6.54 -8.97 -5.61
N ALA A 112 -6.38 -9.49 -6.83
CA ALA A 112 -5.11 -9.47 -7.55
C ALA A 112 -4.59 -8.02 -7.73
N ILE A 113 -3.28 -7.83 -7.81
CA ILE A 113 -2.67 -6.49 -7.84
C ILE A 113 -3.09 -5.68 -9.08
N GLU A 114 -3.41 -6.38 -10.16
CA GLU A 114 -3.92 -5.86 -11.42
C GLU A 114 -5.29 -5.21 -11.25
N VAL A 115 -6.11 -5.68 -10.31
CA VAL A 115 -7.41 -5.09 -10.00
C VAL A 115 -7.22 -3.70 -9.39
N TYR A 116 -6.25 -3.52 -8.50
CA TYR A 116 -5.91 -2.19 -7.97
C TYR A 116 -5.45 -1.25 -9.08
N ARG A 117 -4.57 -1.74 -9.98
CA ARG A 117 -4.12 -0.98 -11.14
C ARG A 117 -5.28 -0.56 -12.04
N ALA A 118 -6.18 -1.49 -12.35
CA ALA A 118 -7.33 -1.25 -13.21
C ALA A 118 -8.32 -0.26 -12.59
N ARG A 119 -8.53 -0.32 -11.27
CA ARG A 119 -9.47 0.57 -10.57
C ARG A 119 -8.97 2.01 -10.45
N GLY A 120 -7.66 2.22 -10.44
CA GLY A 120 -7.12 3.52 -10.05
C GLY A 120 -7.43 3.87 -8.58
N HIS A 121 -6.77 4.90 -8.08
CA HIS A 121 -6.89 5.33 -6.68
C HIS A 121 -7.38 6.77 -6.59
N ARG A 122 -7.97 7.08 -5.43
CA ARG A 122 -8.23 8.45 -4.99
C ARG A 122 -7.30 8.81 -3.84
N ARG A 123 -7.03 10.09 -3.65
CA ARG A 123 -6.34 10.59 -2.44
C ARG A 123 -7.15 10.27 -1.22
N LEU A 124 -6.50 9.71 -0.23
CA LEU A 124 -7.08 9.52 1.10
C LEU A 124 -6.41 10.49 2.06
N ALA A 125 -7.18 11.16 2.91
CA ALA A 125 -6.60 11.98 3.97
C ALA A 125 -5.74 11.12 4.91
N ALA A 126 -4.54 11.59 5.25
CA ALA A 126 -3.62 10.84 6.11
C ALA A 126 -4.24 10.47 7.46
N ARG A 127 -5.03 11.40 8.07
CA ARG A 127 -5.79 11.15 9.30
C ARG A 127 -6.82 10.03 9.16
N THR A 128 -7.44 9.93 7.99
CA THR A 128 -8.46 8.92 7.70
C THR A 128 -7.81 7.58 7.50
N TRP A 129 -6.70 7.52 6.74
CA TRP A 129 -5.89 6.30 6.64
C TRP A 129 -5.39 5.82 8.00
N ALA A 130 -4.92 6.73 8.86
CA ALA A 130 -4.40 6.41 10.19
C ALA A 130 -5.48 5.90 11.17
N SER A 131 -6.77 5.97 10.81
CA SER A 131 -7.82 5.29 11.58
C SER A 131 -7.66 3.78 11.51
N THR A 132 -8.12 3.07 12.54
CA THR A 132 -8.10 1.59 12.58
C THR A 132 -8.85 0.98 11.39
N ALA A 133 -9.88 1.66 10.89
CA ALA A 133 -10.66 1.19 9.75
C ALA A 133 -9.84 1.22 8.44
N CYS A 134 -9.40 2.39 7.98
CA CYS A 134 -8.74 2.47 6.68
C CYS A 134 -7.32 1.87 6.66
N SER A 135 -6.61 1.83 7.80
CA SER A 135 -5.31 1.17 7.89
C SER A 135 -5.38 -0.35 7.85
N SER A 136 -6.53 -0.96 8.17
CA SER A 136 -6.76 -2.41 8.07
C SER A 136 -7.49 -2.84 6.80
N CYS A 137 -8.10 -1.90 6.07
CA CYS A 137 -8.91 -2.18 4.90
C CYS A 137 -8.07 -2.62 3.69
N ILE A 138 -8.55 -3.62 2.94
CA ILE A 138 -7.90 -4.13 1.71
C ILE A 138 -7.74 -3.07 0.62
N TRP A 139 -8.55 -2.01 0.67
CA TRP A 139 -8.54 -0.93 -0.31
C TRP A 139 -7.73 0.30 0.13
N GLY A 140 -7.29 0.35 1.38
CA GLY A 140 -6.42 1.39 1.88
C GLY A 140 -4.98 1.15 1.45
N ALA A 141 -4.23 2.22 1.21
CA ALA A 141 -2.80 2.11 0.98
C ALA A 141 -2.07 3.34 1.51
N ARG A 142 -0.89 3.15 2.09
CA ARG A 142 0.11 4.19 2.34
C ARG A 142 1.36 3.79 1.61
N MET A 143 1.83 4.58 0.66
CA MET A 143 2.94 4.17 -0.21
C MET A 143 3.98 5.28 -0.40
N PRO A 144 5.25 4.89 -0.64
CA PRO A 144 6.31 5.83 -0.93
C PRO A 144 6.10 6.47 -2.30
N VAL A 145 6.32 7.78 -2.34
CA VAL A 145 6.35 8.60 -3.54
C VAL A 145 7.76 9.12 -3.73
N GLU A 146 8.39 8.66 -4.82
CA GLU A 146 9.69 9.11 -5.28
C GLU A 146 9.48 10.25 -6.28
N MET A 147 9.89 11.46 -5.92
CA MET A 147 9.75 12.66 -6.73
C MET A 147 11.11 13.05 -7.31
N ILE A 148 11.26 12.93 -8.62
CA ILE A 148 12.40 13.47 -9.37
C ILE A 148 12.19 14.98 -9.50
N VAL A 149 13.10 15.77 -8.93
CA VAL A 149 13.03 17.24 -8.92
C VAL A 149 13.49 17.83 -10.25
N ASP A 150 14.54 17.26 -10.84
CA ASP A 150 15.06 17.66 -12.15
C ASP A 150 15.11 16.44 -13.07
N HIS A 151 14.28 16.42 -14.11
CA HIS A 151 14.25 15.34 -15.09
C HIS A 151 15.61 15.17 -15.79
N TRP A 152 16.38 16.26 -15.93
CA TRP A 152 17.71 16.25 -16.55
C TRP A 152 18.82 15.79 -15.59
N ASN A 153 18.50 15.64 -14.30
CA ASN A 153 19.38 15.09 -13.27
C ASN A 153 18.56 14.25 -12.28
N PRO A 154 18.22 13.00 -12.66
CA PRO A 154 17.25 12.17 -11.94
C PRO A 154 17.73 11.74 -10.55
N ASP A 155 18.99 11.94 -10.21
CA ASP A 155 19.53 11.66 -8.87
C ASP A 155 19.03 12.67 -7.82
N GLN A 156 18.54 13.85 -8.25
CA GLN A 156 17.89 14.81 -7.37
C GLN A 156 16.47 14.38 -7.03
N LYS A 157 16.35 13.58 -5.97
CA LYS A 157 15.08 12.98 -5.53
C LYS A 157 14.61 13.52 -4.19
N ARG A 158 13.29 13.60 -4.03
CA ARG A 158 12.62 13.75 -2.73
C ARG A 158 11.68 12.59 -2.51
N TYR A 159 11.48 12.23 -1.25
CA TYR A 159 10.60 11.14 -0.86
C TYR A 159 9.55 11.65 0.10
N ARG A 160 8.33 11.13 -0.04
CA ARG A 160 7.29 11.24 0.99
C ARG A 160 6.39 10.02 0.94
N PHE A 161 5.60 9.83 1.98
CA PHE A 161 4.52 8.87 1.97
C PHE A 161 3.21 9.57 1.63
N GLU A 162 2.41 8.93 0.80
CA GLU A 162 1.06 9.36 0.48
C GLU A 162 0.07 8.24 0.75
N THR A 163 -1.18 8.62 1.01
CA THR A 163 -2.26 7.70 1.31
C THR A 163 -3.31 7.71 0.20
N PHE A 164 -3.82 6.53 -0.09
CA PHE A 164 -4.65 6.24 -1.25
C PHE A 164 -5.83 5.35 -0.86
N CYS A 165 -6.94 5.50 -1.58
CA CYS A 165 -8.11 4.64 -1.46
C CYS A 165 -8.49 4.09 -2.83
N TYR A 166 -8.46 2.76 -2.93
CA TYR A 166 -8.93 2.01 -4.11
C TYR A 166 -10.38 1.55 -3.97
N GLY A 167 -11.00 1.79 -2.81
CA GLY A 167 -12.32 1.25 -2.47
C GLY A 167 -13.45 2.02 -3.15
N PRO A 168 -14.69 1.49 -3.07
CA PRO A 168 -15.88 2.07 -3.69
C PRO A 168 -15.97 3.59 -3.54
N LYS A 169 -16.43 4.27 -4.59
CA LYS A 169 -16.63 5.74 -4.55
C LYS A 169 -17.64 6.12 -3.47
N SER A 170 -18.63 5.28 -3.22
CA SER A 170 -19.68 5.40 -2.19
C SER A 170 -19.21 5.14 -0.75
N CYS A 171 -17.93 4.77 -0.53
CA CYS A 171 -17.38 4.51 0.80
C CYS A 171 -17.65 5.64 1.80
N GLY A 172 -18.49 5.39 2.82
CA GLY A 172 -18.81 6.39 3.85
C GLY A 172 -17.64 6.79 4.75
N LEU A 173 -16.57 5.99 4.81
CA LEU A 173 -15.35 6.33 5.55
C LEU A 173 -14.38 7.21 4.75
N TYR A 174 -14.54 7.28 3.42
CA TYR A 174 -13.61 8.01 2.56
C TYR A 174 -13.66 9.50 2.86
N ARG A 175 -12.47 10.11 3.00
CA ARG A 175 -12.29 11.56 3.06
C ARG A 175 -11.11 11.93 2.16
N PRO A 176 -11.28 12.84 1.19
CA PRO A 176 -10.19 13.24 0.31
C PRO A 176 -9.07 13.88 1.12
N GLY A 177 -7.83 13.57 0.74
CA GLY A 177 -6.66 14.27 1.25
C GLY A 177 -6.49 15.64 0.59
N PRO A 178 -5.58 16.49 1.10
CA PRO A 178 -5.24 17.74 0.42
C PRO A 178 -4.66 17.47 -0.98
N THR A 179 -4.75 18.48 -1.86
CA THR A 179 -4.05 18.50 -3.14
C THR A 179 -2.54 18.29 -2.95
N ARG A 180 -1.90 17.67 -3.95
CA ARG A 180 -0.50 17.25 -3.83
C ARG A 180 0.40 18.19 -4.62
N LYS A 181 1.43 18.72 -3.95
CA LYS A 181 2.46 19.53 -4.60
C LYS A 181 3.67 18.68 -4.98
N VAL A 182 4.06 18.70 -6.25
CA VAL A 182 5.23 18.02 -6.78
C VAL A 182 6.29 19.07 -7.12
N PRO A 183 7.46 19.06 -6.44
CA PRO A 183 8.52 20.01 -6.73
C PRO A 183 9.15 19.72 -8.08
N GLY A 184 9.53 20.78 -8.79
CA GLY A 184 10.25 20.75 -10.05
C GLY A 184 11.51 21.60 -10.01
N ARG A 185 12.22 21.60 -11.13
CA ARG A 185 13.48 22.33 -11.33
C ARG A 185 13.33 23.82 -11.01
N ARG A 186 14.38 24.44 -10.43
CA ARG A 186 14.43 25.88 -10.11
C ARG A 186 13.26 26.40 -9.25
N GLY A 187 12.73 25.56 -8.37
CA GLY A 187 11.66 25.95 -7.44
C GLY A 187 10.25 25.93 -8.04
N MET A 188 10.08 25.45 -9.27
CA MET A 188 8.75 25.19 -9.83
C MET A 188 7.98 24.19 -8.96
N THR A 189 6.66 24.30 -8.95
CA THR A 189 5.79 23.37 -8.24
C THR A 189 4.58 23.09 -9.11
N TYR A 190 4.26 21.83 -9.30
CA TYR A 190 3.00 21.38 -9.89
C TYR A 190 2.04 20.99 -8.77
N GLU A 191 0.81 21.50 -8.80
CA GLU A 191 -0.24 21.09 -7.89
C GLU A 191 -1.19 20.13 -8.60
N GLU A 192 -1.33 18.93 -8.07
CA GLU A 192 -2.28 17.94 -8.56
C GLU A 192 -3.68 18.29 -8.06
N GLU A 193 -4.54 18.71 -8.98
CA GLU A 193 -5.93 19.10 -8.72
C GLU A 193 -6.82 17.89 -8.38
N ASP A 194 -8.03 18.13 -7.86
CA ASP A 194 -9.03 17.07 -7.57
C ASP A 194 -9.48 16.32 -8.82
N ARG A 195 -9.52 17.00 -9.98
CA ARG A 195 -9.86 16.41 -11.28
C ARG A 195 -9.02 15.17 -11.62
N VAL A 196 -7.80 15.08 -11.10
CA VAL A 196 -6.92 13.94 -11.33
C VAL A 196 -7.46 12.65 -10.69
N ASP A 197 -8.09 12.73 -9.54
CA ASP A 197 -8.78 11.60 -8.91
C ASP A 197 -10.05 11.22 -9.67
N GLU A 198 -10.76 12.23 -10.19
CA GLU A 198 -11.96 12.03 -11.02
C GLU A 198 -11.61 11.29 -12.31
N GLU A 199 -10.55 11.72 -13.00
CA GLU A 199 -10.06 11.08 -14.22
C GLU A 199 -9.55 9.65 -13.97
N GLU A 200 -8.75 9.44 -12.92
CA GLU A 200 -8.21 8.11 -12.56
C GLU A 200 -9.31 7.09 -12.20
N THR A 201 -10.49 7.56 -11.83
CA THR A 201 -11.59 6.70 -11.42
C THR A 201 -12.83 6.87 -12.29
N ALA A 202 -12.78 7.62 -13.39
CA ALA A 202 -13.94 7.99 -14.19
C ALA A 202 -14.73 6.78 -14.70
N HIS A 203 -14.03 5.69 -15.02
CA HIS A 203 -14.59 4.44 -15.51
C HIS A 203 -15.33 3.61 -14.45
N ARG A 204 -15.20 3.95 -13.16
CA ARG A 204 -15.77 3.17 -12.06
C ARG A 204 -17.17 3.60 -11.68
N GLY A 205 -18.02 2.61 -11.37
CA GLY A 205 -19.29 2.83 -10.68
C GLY A 205 -19.15 3.37 -9.25
N ALA A 206 -20.27 3.74 -8.63
CA ALA A 206 -20.30 4.23 -7.25
C ALA A 206 -19.85 3.16 -6.24
N ASP A 207 -20.37 1.95 -6.41
CA ASP A 207 -20.15 0.80 -5.52
C ASP A 207 -19.05 -0.16 -6.01
N GLU A 208 -18.42 0.20 -7.13
CA GLU A 208 -17.26 -0.52 -7.67
C GLU A 208 -16.02 -0.18 -6.86
#